data_AF-A0A379K7D9-F1
#
_entry.id   AF-A0A379K7D9-F1
#
_cell.length_a   1.000
_cell.length_b   1.000
_cell.length_c   1.000
_cell.angle_alpha   90.00
_cell.angle_beta   90.00
_cell.angle_gamma   90.00
#
_symmetry.space_group_name_H-M   'P 1'
#
loop_
_entity.id
_entity.type
_entity.pdbx_description
1 polymer ?
#
loop_
_entity_poly.entity_id
_entity_poly.type
_entity_poly.pdbx_seq_one_letter_code
_entity_poly.pdbx_strand_id
1 'polypeptide(L)'
;MRGADITQVSLFTVAKLDDFVPVNHPLRAIRKLANTALQRMSALFDTLYADTGRTSIAPEKLMRAQLLQLLYSLRSERMLMEQLGYNLLFRWFVGLAIDDPVWDHSVFSKNRDRLNAQAVAAEFLSEVVRLAEKQGLMSDEHFSVDGTLLQAWASQKSFRPKDDSPDDQEPGPRNAQPDFKGQKRSNDTHASTSDPDARLYRKSHNTGAQLSYMGHVLMEHRSGLVRSAHVSLAGGRSEREAALAKRPSVIACWARCSDSRA
;
A
#
# COMPACT_ATOMS: atom_id res chain seq x y z
N MET A 1 47.62 16.56 -14.63
CA MET A 1 48.31 15.41 -14.02
C MET A 1 47.27 14.41 -13.53
N ARG A 2 47.46 13.12 -13.75
CA ARG A 2 46.55 12.06 -13.27
C ARG A 2 46.98 11.65 -11.85
N GLY A 3 46.03 11.57 -10.91
CA GLY A 3 46.27 11.04 -9.57
C GLY A 3 46.57 9.54 -9.57
N ALA A 4 47.28 9.06 -8.56
CA ALA A 4 47.58 7.64 -8.42
C ALA A 4 46.34 6.85 -8.01
N ASP A 5 46.10 5.73 -8.68
CA ASP A 5 44.99 4.80 -8.41
C ASP A 5 45.45 3.73 -7.40
N ILE A 6 45.63 4.16 -6.14
CA ILE A 6 46.11 3.31 -5.04
C ILE A 6 44.96 3.14 -4.06
N THR A 7 44.55 1.89 -3.81
CA THR A 7 43.53 1.57 -2.80
C THR A 7 44.22 1.17 -1.50
N GLN A 8 44.24 2.06 -0.51
CA GLN A 8 44.69 1.74 0.85
C GLN A 8 43.46 1.64 1.76
N VAL A 9 43.20 0.44 2.28
CA VAL A 9 42.07 0.21 3.19
C VAL A 9 42.49 0.57 4.61
N SER A 10 41.77 1.47 5.26
CA SER A 10 41.99 1.78 6.68
C SER A 10 41.66 0.56 7.53
N LEU A 11 42.48 0.27 8.55
CA LEU A 11 42.24 -0.81 9.51
C LEU A 11 40.96 -0.60 10.34
N PHE A 12 40.59 0.67 10.58
CA PHE A 12 39.39 1.04 11.30
C PHE A 12 38.67 2.17 10.57
N THR A 13 37.35 2.11 10.51
CA THR A 13 36.49 3.19 10.00
C THR A 13 35.44 3.50 11.04
N VAL A 14 35.43 4.73 11.54
CA VAL A 14 34.36 5.26 12.39
C VAL A 14 33.48 6.12 11.50
N ALA A 15 32.34 5.59 11.09
CA ALA A 15 31.36 6.30 10.28
C ALA A 15 29.95 6.02 10.81
N LYS A 16 29.09 7.03 10.78
CA LYS A 16 27.67 6.88 11.10
C LYS A 16 26.91 6.67 9.80
N LEU A 17 25.84 5.87 9.85
CA LEU A 17 24.93 5.73 8.72
C LEU A 17 24.40 7.08 8.19
N ASP A 18 24.25 8.06 9.08
CA ASP A 18 23.79 9.40 8.71
C ASP A 18 24.77 10.13 7.77
N ASP A 19 26.06 9.86 7.88
CA ASP A 19 27.11 10.50 7.09
C ASP A 19 27.04 10.12 5.60
N PHE A 20 26.44 8.95 5.30
CA PHE A 20 26.27 8.45 3.93
C PHE A 20 24.99 8.96 3.24
N VAL A 21 24.14 9.70 3.96
CA VAL A 21 22.87 10.18 3.42
C VAL A 21 22.93 11.70 3.23
N PRO A 22 22.82 12.22 1.99
CA PRO A 22 22.85 13.66 1.76
C PRO A 22 21.82 14.42 2.59
N VAL A 23 22.18 15.61 3.07
CA VAL A 23 21.31 16.46 3.93
C VAL A 23 19.97 16.77 3.25
N ASN A 24 19.98 16.94 1.92
CA ASN A 24 18.80 17.28 1.13
C ASN A 24 18.08 16.03 0.56
N HIS A 25 18.44 14.83 0.99
CA HIS A 25 17.82 13.61 0.48
C HIS A 25 16.35 13.52 0.93
N PRO A 26 15.38 13.25 0.02
CA PRO A 26 13.94 13.28 0.34
C PRO A 26 13.53 12.30 1.45
N LEU A 27 14.19 11.14 1.55
CA LEU A 27 13.95 10.19 2.64
C LEU A 27 14.20 10.78 4.04
N ARG A 28 14.95 11.89 4.20
CA ARG A 28 15.09 12.57 5.49
C ARG A 28 13.78 13.18 5.98
N ALA A 29 13.06 13.87 5.10
CA ALA A 29 11.75 14.40 5.44
C ALA A 29 10.75 13.27 5.71
N ILE A 30 10.72 12.26 4.84
CA ILE A 30 9.83 11.10 4.96
C ILE A 30 10.10 10.33 6.25
N ARG A 31 11.37 10.08 6.60
CA ARG A 31 11.73 9.35 7.82
C ARG A 31 11.27 10.08 9.09
N LYS A 32 11.39 11.40 9.14
CA LYS A 32 10.90 12.21 10.26
C LYS A 32 9.39 12.09 10.43
N LEU A 33 8.64 12.23 9.33
CA LEU A 33 7.19 12.06 9.33
C LEU A 33 6.78 10.63 9.74
N ALA A 34 7.39 9.62 9.12
CA ALA A 34 7.12 8.22 9.42
C ALA A 34 7.41 7.89 10.89
N ASN A 35 8.55 8.33 11.43
CA ASN A 35 8.88 8.11 12.85
C ASN A 35 7.87 8.80 13.78
N THR A 36 7.40 10.00 13.43
CA THR A 36 6.41 10.73 14.24
C THR A 36 5.07 9.99 14.27
N ALA A 37 4.62 9.47 13.12
CA ALA A 37 3.42 8.64 13.04
C ALA A 37 3.59 7.32 13.82
N LEU A 38 4.71 6.62 13.61
CA LEU A 38 5.01 5.36 14.30
C LEU A 38 5.07 5.50 15.82
N GLN A 39 5.65 6.59 16.33
CA GLN A 39 5.71 6.85 17.76
C GLN A 39 4.31 6.99 18.37
N ARG A 40 3.36 7.59 17.66
CA ARG A 40 1.96 7.71 18.12
C ARG A 40 1.23 6.37 18.11
N MET A 41 1.71 5.42 17.32
CA MET A 41 1.17 4.05 17.24
C MET A 41 1.82 3.10 18.24
N SER A 42 2.76 3.55 19.08
CA SER A 42 3.48 2.67 20.03
C SER A 42 2.52 1.84 20.89
N ALA A 43 1.48 2.46 21.44
CA ALA A 43 0.49 1.76 22.26
C ALA A 43 -0.26 0.67 21.48
N LEU A 44 -0.53 0.88 20.19
CA LEU A 44 -1.10 -0.16 19.33
C LEU A 44 -0.10 -1.30 19.15
N PHE A 45 1.17 -0.99 18.89
CA PHE A 45 2.21 -2.02 18.74
C PHE A 45 2.39 -2.87 19.99
N ASP A 46 2.33 -2.27 21.17
CA ASP A 46 2.44 -2.98 22.44
C ASP A 46 1.33 -4.03 22.60
N THR A 47 0.14 -3.80 22.05
CA THR A 47 -0.95 -4.80 22.07
C THR A 47 -0.75 -5.97 21.10
N LEU A 48 0.09 -5.80 20.07
CA LEU A 48 0.28 -6.79 19.00
C LEU A 48 1.44 -7.76 19.27
N TYR A 49 2.33 -7.41 20.19
CA TYR A 49 3.53 -8.19 20.49
C TYR A 49 3.49 -8.68 21.93
N ALA A 50 3.93 -9.92 22.15
CA ALA A 50 4.01 -10.49 23.48
C ALA A 50 5.19 -9.90 24.25
N ASP A 51 5.01 -9.68 25.56
CA ASP A 51 6.06 -9.20 26.47
C ASP A 51 7.23 -10.18 26.62
N THR A 52 7.02 -11.45 26.27
CA THR A 52 7.99 -12.54 26.46
C THR A 52 8.20 -13.36 25.19
N GLY A 53 9.44 -13.78 24.94
CA GLY A 53 9.80 -14.70 23.86
C GLY A 53 11.01 -14.23 23.06
N ARG A 54 11.28 -14.90 21.94
CA ARG A 54 12.33 -14.46 21.00
C ARG A 54 11.93 -13.13 20.39
N THR A 55 12.81 -12.13 20.50
CA THR A 55 12.60 -10.80 19.91
C THR A 55 12.38 -10.93 18.40
N SER A 56 11.20 -10.53 17.95
CA SER A 56 10.88 -10.44 16.52
C SER A 56 11.39 -9.12 15.94
N ILE A 57 11.21 -8.94 14.63
CA ILE A 57 11.48 -7.67 13.97
C ILE A 57 10.51 -6.63 14.52
N ALA A 58 11.05 -5.49 14.97
CA ALA A 58 10.26 -4.38 15.48
C ALA A 58 9.26 -3.86 14.41
N PRO A 59 8.00 -3.58 14.78
CA PRO A 59 6.96 -3.15 13.84
C PRO A 59 7.33 -1.85 13.10
N GLU A 60 8.06 -0.93 13.74
CA GLU A 60 8.55 0.30 13.12
C GLU A 60 9.55 0.01 12.00
N LYS A 61 10.42 -0.98 12.20
CA LYS A 61 11.37 -1.41 11.17
C LYS A 61 10.66 -2.07 10.00
N LEU A 62 9.64 -2.90 10.27
CA LEU A 62 8.79 -3.49 9.23
C LEU A 62 8.05 -2.41 8.42
N MET A 63 7.46 -1.42 9.09
CA MET A 63 6.73 -0.36 8.41
C MET A 63 7.65 0.51 7.55
N ARG A 64 8.82 0.89 8.06
CA ARG A 64 9.81 1.64 7.26
C ARG A 64 10.34 0.82 6.07
N ALA A 65 10.50 -0.48 6.22
CA ALA A 65 10.91 -1.35 5.12
C ALA A 65 9.82 -1.45 4.03
N GLN A 66 8.53 -1.55 4.42
CA GLN A 66 7.41 -1.52 3.48
C GLN A 66 7.32 -0.17 2.73
N LEU A 67 7.58 0.95 3.42
CA LEU A 67 7.66 2.26 2.76
C LEU A 67 8.76 2.30 1.69
N LEU A 68 9.92 1.69 1.92
CA LEU A 68 10.95 1.58 0.87
C LEU A 68 10.48 0.76 -0.32
N GLN A 69 9.74 -0.33 -0.09
CA GLN A 69 9.19 -1.12 -1.21
C GLN A 69 8.26 -0.28 -2.08
N LEU A 70 7.41 0.55 -1.46
CA LEU A 70 6.52 1.45 -2.18
C LEU A 70 7.31 2.56 -2.92
N LEU A 71 8.18 3.28 -2.22
CA LEU A 71 8.88 4.45 -2.74
C LEU A 71 9.89 4.12 -3.86
N TYR A 72 10.53 2.96 -3.77
CA TYR A 72 11.53 2.50 -4.75
C TYR A 72 11.01 1.38 -5.66
N SER A 73 9.71 1.08 -5.60
CA SER A 73 9.07 0.03 -6.41
C SER A 73 9.80 -1.32 -6.31
N LEU A 74 10.24 -1.70 -5.11
CA LEU A 74 10.92 -2.97 -4.87
C LEU A 74 9.92 -4.10 -4.96
N ARG A 75 9.99 -4.85 -6.06
CA ARG A 75 8.96 -5.83 -6.46
C ARG A 75 8.91 -7.10 -5.61
N SER A 76 9.93 -7.35 -4.79
CA SER A 76 9.96 -8.54 -3.94
C SER A 76 10.67 -8.28 -2.61
N GLU A 77 10.31 -9.06 -1.60
CA GLU A 77 10.95 -9.01 -0.29
C GLU A 77 12.38 -9.57 -0.33
N ARG A 78 12.66 -10.51 -1.23
CA ARG A 78 14.03 -10.97 -1.49
C ARG A 78 14.91 -9.82 -1.96
N MET A 79 14.40 -9.04 -2.92
CA MET A 79 15.08 -7.84 -3.42
C MET A 79 15.23 -6.78 -2.32
N LEU A 80 14.23 -6.60 -1.46
CA LEU A 80 14.34 -5.71 -0.30
C LEU A 80 15.46 -6.16 0.66
N MET A 81 15.52 -7.44 1.04
CA MET A 81 16.58 -7.95 1.92
C MET A 81 17.96 -7.81 1.26
N GLU A 82 18.06 -8.12 -0.03
CA GLU A 82 19.29 -7.93 -0.80
C GLU A 82 19.74 -6.46 -0.78
N GLN A 83 18.83 -5.51 -1.04
CA GLN A 83 19.12 -4.08 -0.97
C GLN A 83 19.53 -3.65 0.44
N LEU A 84 18.88 -4.16 1.50
CA LEU A 84 19.30 -3.90 2.88
C LEU A 84 20.69 -4.46 3.19
N GLY A 85 21.18 -5.44 2.42
CA GLY A 85 22.51 -6.03 2.55
C GLY A 85 23.64 -5.09 2.18
N TYR A 86 23.48 -4.24 1.17
CA TYR A 86 24.55 -3.36 0.68
C TYR A 86 24.20 -1.86 0.62
N ASN A 87 22.92 -1.50 0.72
CA ASN A 87 22.48 -0.12 0.54
C ASN A 87 22.41 0.60 1.90
N LEU A 88 23.46 1.38 2.22
CA LEU A 88 23.55 2.14 3.47
C LEU A 88 22.40 3.14 3.66
N LEU A 89 21.88 3.73 2.58
CA LEU A 89 20.71 4.63 2.64
C LEU A 89 19.46 3.87 3.12
N PHE A 90 19.26 2.63 2.66
CA PHE A 90 18.09 1.84 3.05
C PHE A 90 18.21 1.35 4.49
N ARG A 91 19.40 0.91 4.89
CA ARG A 91 19.69 0.56 6.30
C ARG A 91 19.47 1.74 7.22
N TRP A 92 19.99 2.92 6.83
CA TRP A 92 19.75 4.18 7.52
C TRP A 92 18.24 4.42 7.65
N PHE A 93 17.47 4.40 6.57
CA PHE A 93 16.05 4.69 6.60
C PHE A 93 15.27 3.75 7.51
N VAL A 94 15.52 2.45 7.41
CA VAL A 94 14.87 1.40 8.21
C VAL A 94 15.29 1.43 9.68
N GLY A 95 16.47 1.98 10.00
CA GLY A 95 17.05 1.96 11.33
C GLY A 95 17.72 0.61 11.66
N LEU A 96 18.40 0.03 10.68
CA LEU A 96 19.26 -1.14 10.84
C LEU A 96 20.71 -0.66 10.97
N ALA A 97 21.49 -1.15 11.94
CA ALA A 97 22.88 -0.72 12.12
C ALA A 97 23.75 -1.12 10.90
N ILE A 98 25.02 -0.71 10.80
CA ILE A 98 25.84 -1.10 9.63
C ILE A 98 26.12 -2.61 9.63
N ASP A 99 26.35 -3.14 10.81
CA ASP A 99 26.82 -4.49 11.13
C ASP A 99 25.71 -5.49 11.48
N ASP A 100 24.49 -5.01 11.77
CA ASP A 100 23.35 -5.88 12.02
C ASP A 100 23.13 -6.89 10.87
N PRO A 101 22.84 -8.17 11.14
CA PRO A 101 22.43 -9.08 10.07
C PRO A 101 21.11 -8.62 9.45
N VAL A 102 20.99 -8.73 8.12
CA VAL A 102 19.70 -8.54 7.45
C VAL A 102 18.78 -9.70 7.79
N TRP A 103 17.48 -9.43 7.89
CA TRP A 103 16.48 -10.46 8.14
C TRP A 103 16.35 -11.44 6.99
N ASP A 104 15.93 -12.66 7.31
CA ASP A 104 15.50 -13.60 6.28
C ASP A 104 14.16 -13.14 5.66
N HIS A 105 14.05 -13.25 4.33
CA HIS A 105 12.88 -12.77 3.60
C HIS A 105 11.59 -13.50 4.01
N SER A 106 11.65 -14.78 4.41
CA SER A 106 10.47 -15.54 4.82
C SER A 106 9.97 -15.11 6.21
N VAL A 107 10.91 -14.76 7.10
CA VAL A 107 10.59 -14.18 8.42
C VAL A 107 9.96 -12.81 8.24
N PHE A 108 10.51 -11.97 7.36
CA PHE A 108 9.93 -10.67 7.03
C PHE A 108 8.49 -10.81 6.51
N SER A 109 8.26 -11.69 5.53
CA SER A 109 6.93 -11.96 4.94
C SER A 109 5.88 -12.31 6.00
N LYS A 110 6.22 -13.27 6.89
CA LYS A 110 5.31 -13.72 7.96
C LYS A 110 4.98 -12.60 8.94
N ASN A 111 5.96 -11.77 9.29
CA ASN A 111 5.73 -10.66 10.21
C ASN A 111 4.93 -9.54 9.55
N ARG A 112 5.20 -9.25 8.27
CA ARG A 112 4.42 -8.30 7.46
C ARG A 112 2.95 -8.72 7.38
N ASP A 113 2.68 -9.99 7.07
CA ASP A 113 1.31 -10.49 6.96
C ASP A 113 0.55 -10.38 8.28
N ARG A 114 1.22 -10.69 9.41
CA ARG A 114 0.67 -10.48 10.76
C ARG A 114 0.39 -9.01 11.04
N LEU A 115 1.30 -8.11 10.68
CA LEU A 115 1.15 -6.67 10.88
C LEU A 115 -0.03 -6.11 10.05
N ASN A 116 -0.13 -6.53 8.79
CA ASN A 116 -1.17 -6.06 7.88
C ASN A 116 -2.55 -6.64 8.21
N ALA A 117 -2.62 -7.87 8.76
CA ALA A 117 -3.86 -8.44 9.27
C ALA A 117 -4.50 -7.61 10.40
N GLN A 118 -3.70 -6.81 11.10
CA GLN A 118 -4.13 -5.95 12.21
C GLN A 118 -4.46 -4.52 11.77
N ALA A 119 -4.66 -4.28 10.46
CA ALA A 119 -4.96 -2.98 9.88
C ALA A 119 -3.95 -1.86 10.22
N VAL A 120 -2.74 -2.20 10.65
CA VAL A 120 -1.68 -1.26 11.06
C VAL A 120 -1.33 -0.28 9.95
N ALA A 121 -1.28 -0.75 8.70
CA ALA A 121 -1.00 0.11 7.55
C ALA A 121 -2.08 1.19 7.36
N ALA A 122 -3.35 0.86 7.64
CA ALA A 122 -4.44 1.83 7.58
C ALA A 122 -4.30 2.86 8.70
N GLU A 123 -4.03 2.43 9.94
CA GLU A 123 -3.81 3.36 11.06
C GLU A 123 -2.59 4.26 10.83
N PHE A 124 -1.50 3.73 10.27
CA PHE A 124 -0.34 4.54 9.90
C PHE A 124 -0.71 5.66 8.92
N LEU A 125 -1.47 5.34 7.86
CA LEU A 125 -1.94 6.34 6.91
C LEU A 125 -2.89 7.34 7.58
N SER A 126 -3.75 6.90 8.50
CA SER A 126 -4.60 7.78 9.29
C SER A 126 -3.79 8.74 10.17
N GLU A 127 -2.70 8.28 10.78
CA GLU A 127 -1.79 9.15 11.55
C GLU A 127 -1.06 10.16 10.65
N VAL A 128 -0.66 9.76 9.44
CA VAL A 128 -0.08 10.71 8.46
C VAL A 128 -1.10 11.80 8.09
N VAL A 129 -2.37 11.43 7.88
CA VAL A 129 -3.45 12.41 7.63
C VAL A 129 -3.67 13.32 8.84
N ARG A 130 -3.70 12.79 10.07
CA ARG A 130 -3.80 13.61 11.30
C ARG A 130 -2.64 14.59 11.45
N LEU A 131 -1.43 14.20 11.07
CA LEU A 131 -0.27 15.10 11.08
C LEU A 131 -0.44 16.23 10.05
N ALA A 132 -0.96 15.94 8.86
CA ALA A 132 -1.27 16.95 7.85
C ALA A 132 -2.37 17.91 8.30
N GLU A 133 -3.44 17.40 8.92
CA GLU A 133 -4.51 18.22 9.51
C GLU A 133 -3.93 19.17 10.59
N LYS A 134 -3.10 18.65 11.49
CA LYS A 134 -2.44 19.47 12.54
C LYS A 134 -1.53 20.56 11.97
N GLN A 135 -0.96 20.35 10.78
CA GLN A 135 -0.13 21.34 10.08
C GLN A 135 -0.95 22.32 9.24
N GLY A 136 -2.29 22.21 9.21
CA GLY A 136 -3.15 23.08 8.42
C GLY A 136 -3.03 22.84 6.90
N LEU A 137 -2.57 21.65 6.51
CA LEU A 137 -2.44 21.25 5.11
C LEU A 137 -3.75 20.68 4.54
N MET A 138 -4.72 20.36 5.38
CA MET A 138 -6.04 19.87 4.98
C MET A 138 -7.08 20.99 5.12
N SER A 139 -7.87 21.23 4.07
CA SER A 139 -9.07 22.07 4.10
C SER A 139 -10.32 21.21 4.17
N ASP A 140 -11.43 21.74 4.72
CA ASP A 140 -12.74 21.08 4.76
C ASP A 140 -13.73 21.58 3.68
N GLU A 141 -13.28 22.45 2.78
CA GLU A 141 -14.17 23.12 1.83
C GLU A 141 -14.26 22.42 0.47
N HIS A 142 -13.11 22.06 -0.11
CA HIS A 142 -13.02 21.63 -1.51
C HIS A 142 -12.37 20.26 -1.61
N PHE A 143 -13.17 19.25 -1.98
CA PHE A 143 -12.72 17.89 -2.22
C PHE A 143 -13.17 17.38 -3.58
N SER A 144 -12.33 16.53 -4.16
CA SER A 144 -12.66 15.73 -5.33
C SER A 144 -12.64 14.25 -4.97
N VAL A 145 -13.53 13.49 -5.60
CA VAL A 145 -13.49 12.02 -5.58
C VAL A 145 -13.08 11.58 -6.97
N ASP A 146 -11.93 10.93 -7.07
CA ASP A 146 -11.47 10.31 -8.31
C ASP A 146 -11.69 8.80 -8.28
N GLY A 147 -12.25 8.27 -9.36
CA GLY A 147 -12.55 6.85 -9.54
C GLY A 147 -11.52 6.20 -10.48
N THR A 148 -10.83 5.19 -9.97
CA THR A 148 -9.88 4.39 -10.75
C THR A 148 -10.31 2.93 -10.79
N LEU A 149 -10.08 2.26 -11.94
CA LEU A 149 -10.33 0.82 -12.04
C LEU A 149 -9.14 0.05 -11.51
N LEU A 150 -9.41 -0.82 -10.55
CA LEU A 150 -8.45 -1.76 -10.00
C LEU A 150 -8.71 -3.11 -10.65
N GLN A 151 -7.80 -3.54 -11.52
CA GLN A 151 -7.94 -4.83 -12.17
C GLN A 151 -7.88 -5.94 -11.12
N ALA A 152 -8.88 -6.81 -11.10
CA ALA A 152 -8.89 -7.96 -10.22
C ALA A 152 -7.84 -8.97 -10.67
N TRP A 153 -7.31 -9.75 -9.74
CA TRP A 153 -6.43 -10.87 -10.06
C TRP A 153 -7.25 -12.09 -10.52
N ALA A 154 -8.11 -11.86 -11.50
CA ALA A 154 -9.01 -12.86 -12.05
C ALA A 154 -8.90 -12.87 -13.57
N SER A 155 -8.81 -14.07 -14.13
CA SER A 155 -8.77 -14.26 -15.58
C SER A 155 -10.16 -14.16 -16.17
N GLN A 156 -10.26 -13.72 -17.43
CA GLN A 156 -11.49 -13.87 -18.21
C GLN A 156 -11.95 -15.33 -18.29
N LYS A 157 -11.05 -16.31 -18.14
CA LYS A 157 -11.39 -17.74 -18.11
C LYS A 157 -12.10 -18.19 -16.83
N SER A 158 -11.87 -17.50 -15.71
CA SER A 158 -12.52 -17.86 -14.44
C SER A 158 -13.93 -17.28 -14.32
N PHE A 159 -14.32 -16.33 -15.17
CA PHE A 159 -15.67 -15.76 -15.18
C PHE A 159 -16.67 -16.67 -15.91
N ARG A 160 -17.34 -17.53 -15.15
CA ARG A 160 -18.21 -18.61 -15.65
C ARG A 160 -19.67 -18.37 -15.24
N PRO A 161 -20.64 -19.02 -15.91
CA PRO A 161 -22.03 -18.98 -15.47
C PRO A 161 -22.15 -19.40 -14.00
N LYS A 162 -23.06 -18.78 -13.24
CA LYS A 162 -23.24 -19.10 -11.82
C LYS A 162 -23.87 -20.48 -11.59
N ASP A 163 -24.60 -20.96 -12.59
CA ASP A 163 -25.30 -22.25 -12.57
C ASP A 163 -24.44 -23.42 -13.10
N ASP A 164 -23.18 -23.16 -13.47
CA ASP A 164 -22.24 -24.14 -14.01
C ASP A 164 -21.74 -25.05 -12.87
N SER A 165 -22.06 -26.34 -12.91
CA SER A 165 -21.58 -27.29 -11.90
C SER A 165 -20.14 -27.70 -12.20
N PRO A 166 -19.29 -27.95 -11.19
CA PRO A 166 -17.91 -28.40 -11.42
C PRO A 166 -17.80 -29.69 -12.26
N ASP A 167 -18.86 -30.52 -12.24
CA ASP A 167 -18.98 -31.82 -12.91
C ASP A 167 -19.36 -31.73 -14.41
N ASP A 168 -19.76 -30.56 -14.92
CA ASP A 168 -20.10 -30.37 -16.34
C ASP A 168 -18.86 -30.17 -17.24
N GLN A 169 -17.65 -30.38 -16.69
CA GLN A 169 -16.40 -30.15 -17.41
C GLN A 169 -15.99 -31.34 -18.27
N GLU A 170 -16.08 -31.19 -19.59
CA GLU A 170 -15.32 -32.05 -20.50
C GLU A 170 -13.80 -31.87 -20.28
N PRO A 171 -13.01 -32.96 -20.17
CA PRO A 171 -11.57 -32.87 -19.98
C PRO A 171 -10.88 -32.30 -21.23
N GLY A 172 -10.74 -30.98 -21.27
CA GLY A 172 -9.99 -30.25 -22.28
C GLY A 172 -8.51 -30.05 -21.91
N PRO A 173 -7.65 -29.68 -22.87
CA PRO A 173 -6.25 -29.39 -22.59
C PRO A 173 -6.13 -28.23 -21.57
N ARG A 174 -5.23 -28.37 -20.59
CA ARG A 174 -5.04 -27.46 -19.43
C ARG A 174 -4.91 -25.97 -19.78
N ASN A 175 -4.67 -25.61 -21.04
CA ASN A 175 -4.50 -24.25 -21.52
C ASN A 175 -5.28 -23.91 -22.81
N ALA A 176 -6.39 -24.60 -23.10
CA ALA A 176 -7.26 -24.20 -24.22
C ALA A 176 -7.61 -22.69 -24.10
N GLN A 177 -7.51 -21.94 -25.20
CA GLN A 177 -8.04 -20.58 -25.25
C GLN A 177 -9.54 -20.69 -25.50
N PRO A 178 -10.41 -20.39 -24.52
CA PRO A 178 -11.84 -20.32 -24.78
C PRO A 178 -12.12 -19.18 -25.76
N ASP A 179 -12.91 -19.46 -26.80
CA ASP A 179 -13.48 -18.44 -27.67
C ASP A 179 -14.77 -17.91 -27.03
N PHE A 180 -14.79 -16.62 -26.73
CA PHE A 180 -15.92 -15.94 -26.10
C PHE A 180 -16.74 -15.11 -27.11
N LYS A 181 -16.40 -15.17 -28.40
CA LYS A 181 -17.04 -14.34 -29.42
C LYS A 181 -18.52 -14.70 -29.56
N GLY A 182 -19.39 -13.69 -29.45
CA GLY A 182 -20.85 -13.85 -29.54
C GLY A 182 -21.53 -14.28 -28.24
N GLN A 183 -20.79 -14.59 -27.17
CA GLN A 183 -21.38 -14.95 -25.88
C GLN A 183 -21.76 -13.70 -25.08
N LYS A 184 -23.00 -13.64 -24.59
CA LYS A 184 -23.46 -12.56 -23.70
C LYS A 184 -23.09 -12.89 -22.26
N ARG A 185 -22.08 -12.18 -21.74
CA ARG A 185 -21.57 -12.35 -20.38
C ARG A 185 -21.92 -11.12 -19.54
N SER A 186 -22.54 -11.31 -18.38
CA SER A 186 -22.90 -10.22 -17.47
C SER A 186 -22.69 -10.62 -16.01
N ASN A 187 -22.62 -9.63 -15.12
CA ASN A 187 -22.46 -9.84 -13.68
C ASN A 187 -23.68 -10.52 -13.02
N ASP A 188 -24.81 -10.58 -13.72
CA ASP A 188 -26.03 -11.26 -13.24
C ASP A 188 -25.92 -12.76 -13.46
N THR A 189 -25.47 -13.17 -14.65
CA THR A 189 -25.42 -14.58 -15.07
C THR A 189 -24.09 -15.25 -14.80
N HIS A 190 -22.99 -14.48 -14.68
CA HIS A 190 -21.64 -15.00 -14.51
C HIS A 190 -20.96 -14.43 -13.26
N ALA A 191 -20.03 -15.20 -12.69
CA ALA A 191 -19.14 -14.79 -11.60
C ALA A 191 -17.76 -15.42 -11.80
N SER A 192 -16.71 -14.80 -11.24
CA SER A 192 -15.38 -15.39 -11.32
C SER A 192 -15.20 -16.46 -10.25
N THR A 193 -14.73 -17.65 -10.65
CA THR A 193 -14.40 -18.74 -9.72
C THR A 193 -13.17 -18.46 -8.87
N SER A 194 -12.27 -17.56 -9.31
CA SER A 194 -11.09 -17.16 -8.57
C SER A 194 -11.33 -15.96 -7.66
N ASP A 195 -12.31 -15.11 -8.00
CA ASP A 195 -12.66 -13.90 -7.25
C ASP A 195 -14.14 -13.54 -7.46
N PRO A 196 -15.07 -14.10 -6.66
CA PRO A 196 -16.51 -13.96 -6.88
C PRO A 196 -17.03 -12.51 -6.86
N ASP A 197 -16.32 -11.60 -6.18
CA ASP A 197 -16.70 -10.21 -6.05
C ASP A 197 -16.24 -9.36 -7.26
N ALA A 198 -15.27 -9.83 -8.03
CA ALA A 198 -14.79 -9.13 -9.21
C ALA A 198 -15.91 -8.96 -10.25
N ARG A 199 -16.16 -7.71 -10.66
CA ARG A 199 -17.21 -7.39 -11.63
C ARG A 199 -16.62 -7.18 -13.02
N LEU A 200 -17.28 -7.74 -14.02
CA LEU A 200 -17.01 -7.44 -15.42
C LEU A 200 -17.49 -6.00 -15.71
N TYR A 201 -16.55 -5.09 -15.92
CA TYR A 201 -16.81 -3.67 -16.09
C TYR A 201 -15.98 -3.06 -17.21
N ARG A 202 -16.52 -2.04 -17.89
CA ARG A 202 -15.81 -1.25 -18.92
C ARG A 202 -15.92 0.23 -18.57
N LYS A 203 -14.80 0.95 -18.62
CA LYS A 203 -14.76 2.39 -18.34
C LYS A 203 -15.49 3.22 -19.40
N SER A 204 -15.41 2.79 -20.65
CA SER A 204 -16.02 3.46 -21.78
C SER A 204 -16.49 2.45 -22.83
N HIS A 205 -17.27 2.92 -23.81
CA HIS A 205 -17.70 2.08 -24.93
C HIS A 205 -16.53 1.55 -25.77
N ASN A 206 -15.41 2.28 -25.81
CA ASN A 206 -14.23 1.96 -26.62
C ASN A 206 -13.18 1.14 -25.86
N THR A 207 -13.45 0.76 -24.62
CA THR A 207 -12.53 -0.02 -23.78
C THR A 207 -13.09 -1.41 -23.57
N GLY A 208 -12.24 -2.44 -23.68
CA GLY A 208 -12.62 -3.81 -23.36
C GLY A 208 -13.07 -3.95 -21.90
N ALA A 209 -14.07 -4.79 -21.66
CA ALA A 209 -14.51 -5.08 -20.30
C ALA A 209 -13.47 -5.97 -19.59
N GLN A 210 -13.16 -5.64 -18.34
CA GLN A 210 -12.21 -6.35 -17.50
C GLN A 210 -12.86 -6.66 -16.16
N LEU A 211 -12.43 -7.77 -15.53
CA LEU A 211 -12.78 -8.06 -14.15
C LEU A 211 -12.05 -7.07 -13.26
N SER A 212 -12.83 -6.26 -12.56
CA SER A 212 -12.30 -5.11 -11.84
C SER A 212 -13.13 -4.73 -10.62
N TYR A 213 -12.45 -4.07 -9.70
CA TYR A 213 -13.02 -3.27 -8.63
C TYR A 213 -12.90 -1.79 -9.00
N MET A 214 -13.52 -0.92 -8.22
CA MET A 214 -13.34 0.51 -8.35
C MET A 214 -12.73 1.09 -7.09
N GLY A 215 -11.55 1.67 -7.23
CA GLY A 215 -10.90 2.45 -6.19
C GLY A 215 -11.40 3.90 -6.25
N HIS A 216 -11.69 4.46 -5.08
CA HIS A 216 -12.17 5.82 -4.90
C HIS A 216 -11.20 6.57 -4.01
N VAL A 217 -10.62 7.64 -4.53
CA VAL A 217 -9.65 8.47 -3.80
C VAL A 217 -10.30 9.82 -3.52
N LEU A 218 -10.46 10.15 -2.24
CA LEU A 218 -10.87 11.48 -1.80
C LEU A 218 -9.63 12.35 -1.66
N MET A 219 -9.52 13.36 -2.50
CA MET A 219 -8.39 14.28 -2.53
C MET A 219 -8.81 15.65 -2.03
N GLU A 220 -7.96 16.26 -1.21
CA GLU A 220 -8.05 17.65 -0.81
C GLU A 220 -7.38 18.52 -1.88
N HIS A 221 -8.06 19.58 -2.32
CA HIS A 221 -7.65 20.31 -3.53
C HIS A 221 -6.50 21.29 -3.30
N ARG A 222 -6.37 21.90 -2.11
CA ARG A 222 -5.35 22.93 -1.84
C ARG A 222 -3.93 22.36 -1.82
N SER A 223 -3.76 21.18 -1.24
CA SER A 223 -2.49 20.52 -1.01
C SER A 223 -2.28 19.29 -1.91
N GLY A 224 -3.34 18.79 -2.55
CA GLY A 224 -3.30 17.56 -3.33
C GLY A 224 -3.19 16.28 -2.49
N LEU A 225 -3.42 16.38 -1.17
CA LEU A 225 -3.30 15.24 -0.27
C LEU A 225 -4.50 14.29 -0.38
N VAL A 226 -4.21 12.99 -0.30
CA VAL A 226 -5.24 11.95 -0.21
C VAL A 226 -5.76 11.89 1.22
N ARG A 227 -7.03 12.23 1.42
CA ARG A 227 -7.71 12.15 2.73
C ARG A 227 -8.16 10.74 3.05
N SER A 228 -8.73 10.05 2.06
CA SER A 228 -9.18 8.66 2.22
C SER A 228 -9.20 7.93 0.90
N ALA A 229 -8.94 6.62 0.95
CA ALA A 229 -9.14 5.71 -0.18
C ALA A 229 -10.19 4.66 0.20
N HIS A 230 -10.98 4.19 -0.76
CA HIS A 230 -11.95 3.13 -0.56
C HIS A 230 -12.06 2.29 -1.82
N VAL A 231 -12.30 0.98 -1.68
CA VAL A 231 -12.53 0.09 -2.82
C VAL A 231 -13.96 -0.42 -2.75
N SER A 232 -14.69 -0.31 -3.85
CA SER A 232 -16.03 -0.83 -4.01
C SER A 232 -16.09 -1.82 -5.18
N LEU A 233 -17.22 -2.53 -5.28
CA LEU A 233 -17.57 -3.23 -6.51
C LEU A 233 -17.64 -2.24 -7.69
N ALA A 234 -17.17 -2.66 -8.85
CA ALA A 234 -17.24 -1.83 -10.06
C ALA A 234 -18.68 -1.69 -10.55
N GLY A 235 -19.09 -0.46 -10.84
CA GLY A 235 -20.46 -0.14 -11.23
C GLY A 235 -20.58 1.30 -11.75
N GLY A 236 -21.64 1.57 -12.51
CA GLY A 236 -21.82 2.89 -13.13
C GLY A 236 -22.16 4.02 -12.15
N ARG A 237 -22.49 3.71 -10.89
CA ARG A 237 -22.85 4.69 -9.85
C ARG A 237 -21.90 4.68 -8.66
N SER A 238 -20.88 3.81 -8.63
CA SER A 238 -20.09 3.63 -7.41
C SER A 238 -19.28 4.87 -7.04
N GLU A 239 -18.89 5.74 -8.00
CA GLU A 239 -18.24 7.03 -7.65
C GLU A 239 -19.19 7.95 -6.86
N ARG A 240 -20.46 8.04 -7.29
CA ARG A 240 -21.47 8.86 -6.61
C ARG A 240 -21.81 8.30 -5.24
N GLU A 241 -21.96 6.98 -5.15
CA GLU A 241 -22.23 6.29 -3.89
C GLU A 241 -21.05 6.44 -2.92
N ALA A 242 -19.81 6.31 -3.40
CA ALA A 242 -18.61 6.53 -2.59
C ALA A 242 -18.48 7.99 -2.13
N ALA A 243 -18.80 8.95 -2.99
CA ALA A 243 -18.81 10.37 -2.62
C ALA A 243 -19.84 10.66 -1.51
N LEU A 244 -21.05 10.09 -1.61
CA LEU A 244 -22.07 10.22 -0.58
C LEU A 244 -21.65 9.57 0.74
N ALA A 245 -21.08 8.35 0.69
CA ALA A 245 -20.58 7.64 1.86
C ALA A 245 -19.44 8.36 2.58
N LYS A 246 -18.69 9.22 1.87
CA LYS A 246 -17.57 10.00 2.42
C LYS A 246 -17.97 11.38 2.95
N ARG A 247 -19.21 11.85 2.73
CA ARG A 247 -19.73 13.10 3.33
C ARG A 247 -19.58 13.17 4.86
N PRO A 248 -19.83 12.11 5.65
CA PRO A 248 -19.68 12.17 7.11
C PRO A 248 -18.23 12.41 7.55
N SER A 249 -17.24 11.88 6.83
CA SER A 249 -15.81 12.12 7.13
C SER A 249 -15.37 13.57 6.87
N VAL A 250 -16.06 14.26 5.96
CA VAL A 250 -15.88 15.69 5.69
C VAL A 250 -16.64 16.54 6.72
N ILE A 251 -17.86 16.15 7.07
CA ILE A 251 -18.73 16.88 8.04
C ILE A 251 -18.25 16.73 9.49
N ALA A 252 -17.73 15.55 9.89
CA ALA A 252 -17.20 15.33 11.24
C ALA A 252 -15.91 16.11 11.53
N CYS A 253 -15.24 16.63 10.50
CA CYS A 253 -14.13 17.58 10.64
C CYS A 253 -14.66 19.00 10.88
N TRP A 254 -15.72 19.37 10.16
CA TRP A 254 -16.44 20.64 10.34
C TRP A 254 -16.91 20.85 11.80
N ALA A 255 -17.53 19.83 12.40
CA ALA A 255 -18.01 19.88 13.79
C ALA A 255 -16.88 19.94 14.85
N ARG A 256 -15.71 19.36 14.57
CA ARG A 256 -14.55 19.41 15.49
C ARG A 256 -13.77 20.72 15.39
N CYS A 257 -13.72 21.33 14.21
CA CYS A 257 -13.07 22.63 14.00
C CYS A 257 -13.89 23.80 14.57
N SER A 258 -15.24 23.73 14.52
CA SER A 258 -16.10 24.76 15.11
C SER A 258 -15.96 24.87 16.64
N ASP A 259 -15.74 23.74 17.33
CA ASP A 259 -15.55 23.74 18.79
C ASP A 259 -14.16 24.21 19.22
N SER A 260 -13.18 24.25 18.31
CA SER A 260 -11.81 24.71 18.59
C SER A 260 -11.57 26.21 18.35
N ARG A 261 -12.58 26.92 17.83
CA ARG A 261 -12.55 28.39 17.59
C ARG A 261 -13.49 29.17 18.52
N ALA A 262 -14.01 28.54 19.57
CA ALA A 262 -14.76 29.18 20.65
C ALA A 262 -13.88 29.36 21.89
#